data_AF-A0A914VHE6-F1
#
_entry.id   AF-A0A914VHE6-F1
#
_cell.length_a   1.000
_cell.length_b   1.000
_cell.length_c   1.000
_cell.angle_alpha   90.00
_cell.angle_beta   90.00
_cell.angle_gamma   90.00
#
_symmetry.space_group_name_H-M   'P 1'
#
loop_
_entity.id
_entity.type
_entity.pdbx_description
1 polymer ?
#
loop_
_entity_poly.entity_id
_entity_poly.type
_entity_poly.pdbx_seq_one_letter_code
_entity_poly.pdbx_strand_id
1 'polypeptide(L)' 'MVQESTMICVDNSEWMRNGDFIPTRLQAQQDAANLVLQCKLRSNPENAVGILAMADKVEVLATMTQENNK' A
#
# COMPACT_ATOMS: atom_id res chain seq x y z
N MET A 1 -17.34 9.84 4.62
CA MET A 1 -17.21 8.90 3.49
C MET A 1 -18.04 7.66 3.80
N VAL A 2 -18.47 6.90 2.79
CA VAL A 2 -19.16 5.61 2.99
C VAL A 2 -18.14 4.47 3.20
N GLN A 3 -18.60 3.31 3.68
CA GLN A 3 -17.74 2.14 3.85
C GLN A 3 -17.21 1.67 2.49
N GLU A 4 -15.91 1.38 2.44
CA GLU A 4 -15.25 0.86 1.25
C GLU A 4 -14.14 -0.15 1.59
N SER A 5 -13.82 -0.99 0.61
CA SER A 5 -12.68 -1.90 0.64
C SER A 5 -11.64 -1.38 -0.36
N THR A 6 -10.47 -0.98 0.14
CA THR A 6 -9.39 -0.44 -0.70
C THR A 6 -8.29 -1.49 -0.89
N MET A 7 -7.91 -1.75 -2.12
CA MET A 7 -6.74 -2.57 -2.44
C MET A 7 -5.60 -1.68 -2.92
N ILE A 8 -4.46 -1.72 -2.23
CA ILE A 8 -3.26 -1.00 -2.64
C ILE A 8 -2.36 -1.97 -3.39
N CYS A 9 -2.14 -1.71 -4.67
CA CYS A 9 -1.21 -2.46 -5.49
C CYS A 9 0.13 -1.74 -5.53
N VAL A 10 1.16 -2.35 -4.95
CA VAL A 10 2.54 -1.85 -4.99
C VAL A 10 3.33 -2.59 -6.07
N ASP A 11 4.00 -1.85 -6.94
CA ASP A 11 4.99 -2.42 -7.85
C ASP A 11 6.29 -2.70 -7.08
N ASN A 12 6.86 -3.89 -7.27
CA ASN A 12 8.15 -4.33 -6.70
C ASN A 12 9.15 -4.76 -7.80
N SER A 13 8.95 -4.28 -9.03
CA SER A 13 9.85 -4.52 -10.16
C SER A 13 11.20 -3.83 -9.96
N GLU A 14 12.16 -4.20 -10.81
CA GLU A 14 13.52 -3.65 -10.73
C GLU A 14 13.59 -2.14 -11.01
N TRP A 15 12.57 -1.56 -11.63
CA TRP A 15 12.43 -0.11 -11.83
C TRP A 15 12.24 0.65 -10.52
N MET A 16 11.78 -0.01 -9.46
CA MET A 16 11.59 0.59 -8.13
C MET A 16 12.89 0.70 -7.33
N ARG A 17 14.01 0.15 -7.83
CA ARG A 17 15.35 0.39 -7.27
C ARG A 17 15.94 1.75 -7.66
N ASN A 18 15.28 2.49 -8.54
CA ASN A 18 15.74 3.81 -8.96
C ASN A 18 15.88 4.78 -7.76
N GLY A 19 16.93 5.59 -7.79
CA GLY A 19 17.24 6.60 -6.78
C GLY A 19 16.75 8.00 -7.12
N ASP A 20 15.76 8.13 -7.99
CA ASP A 20 15.18 9.43 -8.38
C ASP A 20 14.23 10.00 -7.31
N PHE A 21 13.81 9.16 -6.36
CA PHE A 21 13.18 9.56 -5.10
C PHE A 21 14.10 9.21 -3.93
N ILE A 22 14.14 10.09 -2.92
CA ILE A 22 14.95 9.91 -1.70
C ILE A 22 14.14 9.12 -0.67
N PRO A 23 14.71 8.11 0.01
CA PRO A 23 16.05 7.56 -0.17
C PRO A 23 16.17 6.60 -1.37
N THR A 24 15.10 5.88 -1.70
CA THR A 24 14.94 5.11 -2.94
C THR A 24 13.47 5.18 -3.36
N ARG A 25 13.17 4.93 -4.64
CA ARG A 25 11.79 4.90 -5.14
C ARG A 25 10.92 3.86 -4.41
N LEU A 26 11.47 2.68 -4.12
CA LEU A 26 10.79 1.66 -3.32
C LEU A 26 10.42 2.17 -1.92
N GLN A 27 11.34 2.85 -1.23
CA GLN A 27 11.06 3.39 0.11
C GLN A 27 10.01 4.49 0.07
N ALA A 28 10.12 5.42 -0.89
CA ALA A 28 9.14 6.49 -1.08
C ALA A 28 7.73 5.94 -1.38
N GLN A 29 7.64 4.85 -2.14
CA GLN A 29 6.39 4.17 -2.42
C GLN A 29 5.79 3.50 -1.18
N GLN A 30 6.60 2.89 -0.32
CA GLN A 30 6.15 2.34 0.97
C GLN A 30 5.55 3.43 1.86
N ASP A 31 6.22 4.59 1.95
CA ASP A 31 5.73 5.72 2.72
C ASP A 31 4.42 6.28 2.16
N ALA A 32 4.30 6.37 0.83
CA ALA A 32 3.07 6.79 0.16
C ALA A 32 1.92 5.80 0.39
N ALA A 33 2.18 4.49 0.32
CA ALA A 33 1.18 3.45 0.59
C ALA A 33 0.68 3.53 2.05
N ASN A 34 1.59 3.72 3.00
CA ASN A 34 1.27 3.92 4.41
C ASN A 34 0.40 5.17 4.64
N LEU A 35 0.70 6.28 3.97
CA LEU A 35 -0.09 7.50 4.05
C LEU A 35 -1.53 7.26 3.55
N VAL A 36 -1.69 6.64 2.38
CA VAL A 36 -3.00 6.33 1.80
C VAL A 36 -3.80 5.39 2.70
N LEU A 37 -3.15 4.34 3.22
CA LEU A 37 -3.75 3.39 4.16
C LEU A 37 -4.31 4.11 5.40
N GLN A 38 -3.50 4.99 6.02
CA GLN A 38 -3.95 5.78 7.17
C GLN A 38 -5.11 6.72 6.83
N CYS A 39 -5.06 7.39 5.67
CA CYS A 39 -6.15 8.26 5.23
C CYS A 39 -7.45 7.46 5.05
N LYS A 40 -7.39 6.27 4.44
CA LYS A 40 -8.55 5.42 4.20
C LYS A 40 -9.16 4.86 5.48
N LEU A 41 -8.33 4.39 6.41
CA LEU A 41 -8.81 3.86 7.70
C LEU A 41 -9.37 4.96 8.62
N ARG A 42 -8.85 6.19 8.54
CA ARG A 42 -9.41 7.34 9.28
C ARG A 42 -10.69 7.90 8.65
N SER A 43 -10.92 7.65 7.36
CA SER A 43 -12.08 8.18 6.64
C SER A 43 -13.40 7.50 7.02
N ASN A 44 -13.33 6.24 7.43
CA ASN A 44 -14.45 5.48 7.99
C ASN A 44 -13.88 4.30 8.82
N PRO A 45 -14.32 4.11 10.08
CA PRO A 45 -13.82 3.04 10.96
C PRO A 45 -14.11 1.62 10.45
N GLU A 46 -15.06 1.44 9.53
CA GLU A 46 -15.39 0.15 8.92
C GLU A 46 -14.64 -0.13 7.62
N ASN A 47 -13.79 0.81 7.18
CA ASN A 47 -12.96 0.61 5.99
C ASN A 47 -11.93 -0.48 6.24
N ALA A 48 -11.67 -1.28 5.22
CA ALA A 48 -10.61 -2.26 5.21
C ALA A 48 -9.63 -1.96 4.07
N VAL A 49 -8.35 -2.24 4.30
CA VAL A 49 -7.28 -2.07 3.32
C VAL A 49 -6.53 -3.38 3.16
N GLY A 50 -6.22 -3.76 1.93
CA GLY A 50 -5.29 -4.85 1.61
C GLY A 50 -4.14 -4.37 0.73
N ILE A 51 -3.06 -5.15 0.68
CA ILE A 51 -1.84 -4.82 -0.07
C ILE A 51 -1.43 -6.00 -0.97
N LEU A 52 -1.20 -5.71 -2.25
CA LEU A 52 -0.68 -6.63 -3.26
C LEU A 52 0.66 -6.13 -3.79
N ALA A 53 1.65 -7.01 -3.92
CA ALA A 53 2.81 -6.76 -4.76
C ALA A 53 2.49 -7.18 -6.20
N MET A 54 2.75 -6.30 -7.17
CA MET A 54 2.49 -6.51 -8.59
C MET A 54 3.73 -6.19 -9.43
N ALA A 55 4.54 -7.20 -9.70
CA ALA A 55 5.54 -7.16 -10.76
C ALA A 55 5.43 -8.46 -11.59
N ASP A 56 6.50 -9.25 -11.70
CA ASP A 56 6.52 -10.50 -12.47
C ASP A 56 5.56 -11.56 -11.90
N LYS A 57 5.34 -11.53 -10.58
CA LYS A 57 4.36 -12.36 -9.88
C LYS A 57 3.51 -11.48 -8.98
N VAL A 58 2.21 -11.72 -9.01
CA VAL A 58 1.27 -11.08 -8.07
C VAL A 58 1.31 -11.84 -6.75
N GLU A 59 1.61 -11.12 -5.66
CA GLU A 59 1.66 -11.69 -4.33
C GLU A 59 0.79 -10.89 -3.36
N VAL A 60 0.00 -11.59 -2.54
CA VAL A 60 -0.82 -10.97 -1.49
C VAL A 60 0.08 -10.78 -0.27
N LEU A 61 0.44 -9.53 0.04
CA LEU A 61 1.25 -9.20 1.20
C LEU A 61 0.38 -9.09 2.47
N ALA A 62 -0.77 -8.45 2.32
CA ALA A 62 -1.76 -8.31 3.39
C ALA A 62 -3.16 -8.48 2.80
N THR A 63 -3.94 -9.38 3.39
CA THR A 63 -5.38 -9.48 3.11
C THR A 63 -6.12 -8.27 3.67
N MET A 64 -7.39 -8.09 3.28
CA MET A 64 -8.25 -7.03 3.81
C MET A 64 -8.21 -6.99 5.34
N THR A 65 -7.64 -5.93 5.89
CA THR A 65 -7.48 -5.73 7.34
C THR A 65 -7.81 -4.29 7.72
N GLN A 66 -8.20 -4.11 8.98
CA GLN A 66 -8.42 -2.79 9.60
C GLN A 66 -7.24 -2.40 10.51
N GLU A 67 -6.27 -3.30 10.70
CA GLU A 67 -5.12 -3.08 11.57
C GLU A 67 -3.95 -2.44 10.81
N ASN A 68 -3.32 -1.44 11.43
CA ASN A 68 -2.15 -0.74 10.89
C ASN A 68 -0.80 -1.46 11.13
N ASN A 69 -0.77 -2.65 11.75
CA ASN A 69 0.47 -3.24 12.33
C ASN A 69 0.80 -4.66 11.84
N LYS A 70 0.82 -4.90 10.53
CA LYS A 70 1.49 -6.08 9.96
C LYS A 70 2.50 -5.69 8.90
#